data_AF-A0A3Q2U6A4-F1
#
_entry.id   AF-A0A3Q2U6A4-F1
#
_cell.length_a   1.000
_cell.length_b   1.000
_cell.length_c   1.000
_cell.angle_alpha   90.00
_cell.angle_beta   90.00
_cell.angle_gamma   90.00
#
_symmetry.space_group_name_H-M   'P 1'
#
loop_
_entity.id
_entity.type
_entity.pdbx_description
1 polymer ?
#
loop_
_entity_poly.entity_id
_entity_poly.type
_entity_poly.pdbx_seq_one_letter_code
_entity_poly.pdbx_strand_id
1 'polypeptide(L)' 'MKGLGTDGNTLIRVVVFRFKIDMLDIGRELLTMYGKSLYSFIKGDCSGDYRNVLLKLCGSED' A
#
# COMPACT_ATOMS: atom_id res chain seq x y z
N MET A 1 7.23 3.99 2.16
CA MET A 1 7.87 3.19 3.22
C MET A 1 8.75 4.11 4.07
N LYS A 2 8.98 3.80 5.35
CA LYS A 2 9.80 4.68 6.19
C LYS A 2 11.26 4.63 5.72
N GLY A 3 11.79 5.73 5.17
CA GLY A 3 13.18 5.84 4.72
C GLY A 3 13.34 6.47 3.34
N LEU A 4 14.60 6.53 2.85
CA LEU A 4 14.93 6.97 1.50
C LEU A 4 14.64 5.83 0.51
N GLY A 5 13.58 6.00 -0.28
CA GLY A 5 13.13 5.00 -1.24
C GLY A 5 12.14 3.99 -0.67
N THR A 6 11.58 3.19 -1.58
CA THR A 6 10.62 2.12 -1.26
C THR A 6 11.20 0.81 -1.76
N ASP A 7 11.24 -0.21 -0.90
CA ASP A 7 11.52 -1.57 -1.35
C ASP A 7 10.32 -2.10 -2.12
N GLY A 8 10.32 -1.82 -3.43
CA GLY A 8 9.23 -2.16 -4.32
C GLY A 8 8.96 -3.67 -4.40
N ASN A 9 9.99 -4.51 -4.21
CA ASN A 9 9.83 -5.97 -4.23
C ASN A 9 9.06 -6.45 -2.99
N THR A 10 9.42 -5.94 -1.82
CA THR A 10 8.69 -6.24 -0.59
C THR A 10 7.26 -5.70 -0.66
N LEU A 11 7.06 -4.48 -1.17
CA LEU A 11 5.74 -3.89 -1.33
C LEU A 11 4.85 -4.73 -2.26
N ILE A 12 5.33 -5.11 -3.44
CA ILE A 12 4.60 -5.97 -4.38
C ILE A 12 4.24 -7.28 -3.71
N ARG A 13 5.22 -7.93 -3.08
CA ARG A 13 5.03 -9.24 -2.48
C ARG A 13 3.96 -9.20 -1.39
N VAL A 14 3.99 -8.20 -0.51
CA VAL A 14 2.97 -8.07 0.54
C VAL A 14 1.61 -7.76 -0.06
N VAL A 15 1.51 -6.75 -0.93
CA VAL A 15 0.23 -6.33 -1.54
C VAL A 15 -0.39 -7.48 -2.33
N VAL A 16 0.36 -8.16 -3.20
CA VAL A 16 -0.18 -9.22 -4.07
C VAL A 16 -0.59 -10.46 -3.28
N PHE A 17 0.23 -10.91 -2.32
CA PHE A 17 -0.08 -12.13 -1.56
C PHE A 17 -1.17 -11.91 -0.50
N ARG A 18 -1.27 -10.71 0.09
CA ARG A 18 -2.21 -10.42 1.18
C ARG A 18 -3.51 -9.78 0.69
N PHE A 19 -3.57 -9.29 -0.56
CA PHE A 19 -4.76 -8.64 -1.12
C PHE A 19 -6.05 -9.45 -0.93
N LYS A 20 -5.99 -10.77 -1.14
CA LYS A 20 -7.16 -11.67 -1.04
C LYS A 20 -7.45 -12.21 0.37
N ILE A 21 -6.61 -11.90 1.35
CA ILE A 21 -6.68 -12.50 2.68
C ILE A 21 -7.20 -11.46 3.68
N ASP A 22 -6.43 -10.40 3.92
CA ASP A 22 -6.60 -9.52 5.08
C ASP A 22 -6.21 -8.06 4.79
N MET A 23 -6.29 -7.64 3.51
CA MET A 23 -5.87 -6.31 3.08
C MET A 23 -6.58 -5.16 3.79
N LEU A 24 -7.87 -5.32 4.11
CA LEU A 24 -8.67 -4.32 4.81
C LEU A 24 -8.21 -4.14 6.26
N ASP A 25 -7.89 -5.23 6.94
CA ASP A 25 -7.41 -5.19 8.32
C ASP A 25 -6.00 -4.59 8.37
N ILE A 26 -5.12 -4.96 7.43
CA ILE A 26 -3.81 -4.34 7.26
C ILE A 26 -3.94 -2.83 7.01
N GLY A 27 -4.90 -2.42 6.19
CA GLY A 27 -5.18 -1.01 5.90
C GLY A 27 -5.60 -0.22 7.15
N ARG A 28 -6.50 -0.78 7.97
CA ARG A 28 -6.92 -0.17 9.25
C ARG A 28 -5.80 -0.11 10.27
N GLU A 29 -4.99 -1.16 10.36
CA GLU A 29 -3.87 -1.20 11.30
C GLU A 29 -2.78 -0.18 10.90
N LEU A 30 -2.50 -0.05 9.59
CA LEU A 30 -1.62 0.99 9.05
C LEU A 30 -2.15 2.40 9.35
N LEU A 31 -3.45 2.62 9.17
CA LEU A 31 -4.09 3.90 9.51
C LEU A 31 -3.96 4.21 11.01
N THR A 32 -4.15 3.21 11.86
CA THR A 32 -4.05 3.35 13.32
C THR A 32 -2.61 3.60 13.78
N MET A 33 -1.64 2.89 13.21
CA MET A 33 -0.23 3.01 13.57
C MET A 33 0.45 4.28 13.02
N TYR A 34 0.12 4.69 11.80
CA TYR A 34 0.83 5.76 11.08
C TYR A 34 -0.02 6.98 10.74
N GLY A 35 -1.33 6.96 11.02
CA GLY A 35 -2.25 8.06 10.72
C GLY A 35 -2.48 8.30 9.22
N LYS A 36 -2.06 7.37 8.36
CA LYS A 36 -2.22 7.46 6.90
C LYS A 36 -2.66 6.12 6.34
N SER A 37 -3.60 6.15 5.40
CA SER A 37 -4.04 4.95 4.69
C SER A 37 -2.93 4.38 3.82
N LEU A 38 -2.96 3.07 3.59
CA LEU A 38 -2.05 2.39 2.66
C LEU A 38 -2.11 3.03 1.26
N TYR A 39 -3.30 3.46 0.83
CA TYR A 39 -3.50 4.18 -0.42
C TYR A 39 -2.68 5.48 -0.46
N SER A 40 -2.75 6.31 0.58
CA SER A 40 -1.99 7.56 0.66
C SER A 40 -0.47 7.32 0.62
N PHE A 41 0.00 6.26 1.29
CA PHE A 41 1.40 5.85 1.23
C PHE A 41 1.85 5.50 -0.19
N ILE A 42 1.10 4.63 -0.88
CA ILE A 42 1.42 4.23 -2.25
C ILE A 42 1.34 5.42 -3.20
N LYS A 43 0.37 6.32 -3.01
CA LYS A 43 0.17 7.52 -3.83
C LYS A 43 1.35 8.48 -3.76
N GLY A 44 1.96 8.62 -2.58
CA GLY A 44 3.10 9.51 -2.32
C GLY A 44 4.47 8.90 -2.66
N ASP A 45 4.66 7.61 -2.41
CA ASP A 45 5.97 6.95 -2.55
C ASP A 45 6.19 6.22 -3.88
N CYS A 46 5.12 5.91 -4.62
CA CYS A 46 5.20 5.21 -5.91
C CYS A 46 4.82 6.15 -7.06
N SER A 47 5.34 5.88 -8.25
CA SER A 47 5.04 6.64 -9.47
C SER A 47 4.79 5.72 -10.68
N GLY A 48 4.24 6.28 -11.76
CA GLY A 48 3.97 5.56 -13.00
C GLY A 48 2.90 4.47 -12.90
N ASP A 49 2.95 3.51 -13.82
CA ASP A 49 2.00 2.40 -13.89
C ASP A 49 2.08 1.47 -12.67
N TYR A 50 3.27 1.37 -12.08
CA TYR A 50 3.50 0.66 -10.83
C TYR A 50 2.55 1.14 -9.72
N ARG A 51 2.45 2.46 -9.54
CA ARG A 51 1.50 3.07 -8.61
C ARG A 51 0.06 2.71 -8.97
N ASN A 52 -0.31 2.86 -10.24
CA ASN A 52 -1.70 2.66 -10.68
C ASN A 52 -2.20 1.22 -10.44
N VAL A 53 -1.34 0.22 -10.65
CA VAL A 53 -1.67 -1.18 -10.37
C VAL A 53 -1.84 -1.41 -8.87
N LEU A 54 -0.91 -0.90 -8.04
CA LEU A 54 -0.97 -1.07 -6.60
C LEU A 54 -2.20 -0.38 -5.98
N LEU A 55 -2.56 0.80 -6.46
CA LEU A 55 -3.77 1.50 -6.01
C LEU A 55 -5.04 0.72 -6.38
N LYS A 56 -5.11 0.15 -7.59
CA LYS A 56 -6.22 -0.73 -8.00
C LYS A 56 -6.33 -1.99 -7.13
N LEU A 57 -5.18 -2.55 -6.72
CA LEU A 57 -5.14 -3.67 -5.79
C LEU A 57 -5.49 -3.26 -4.36
N CYS A 58 -5.22 -2.03 -3.93
CA CYS A 58 -5.59 -1.60 -2.57
C CYS A 58 -7.07 -1.23 -2.44
N GLY A 59 -7.76 -0.93 -3.55
CA GLY A 59 -9.15 -0.49 -3.55
C GLY A 59 -9.30 1.03 -3.51
N SER A 60 -10.45 1.51 -3.06
CA SER A 60 -10.77 2.94 -2.94
C SER A 60 -10.05 3.63 -1.78
N GLU A 61 -9.90 4.96 -1.87
CA GLU A 61 -9.52 5.82 -0.74
C GLU A 61 -10.69 5.81 0.26
N ASP A 62 -10.71 4.83 1.18
CA ASP A 62 -11.49 4.91 2.42
C ASP A 62 -10.88 5.93 3.39
#